data_AF-A0A0R0ERQ3-F1
#
_entry.id   AF-A0A0R0ERQ3-F1
#
_cell.length_a   1.000
_cell.length_b   1.000
_cell.length_c   1.000
_cell.angle_alpha   90.00
_cell.angle_beta   90.00
_cell.angle_gamma   90.00
#
_symmetry.space_group_name_H-M   'P 1'
#
loop_
_entity.id
_entity.type
_entity.pdbx_description
1 polymer ?
#
loop_
_entity_poly.entity_id
_entity_poly.type
_entity_poly.pdbx_seq_one_letter_code
_entity_poly.pdbx_strand_id
1 'polypeptide(L)'
;MFRSVSMTMNISANLQSLFTWNTKQVFVFLAAEYETPKKPLNQISLWDGIIPSKDHAKFWIHTSNKYRFIDQVQNSSRMQLLA
;
A
#
# COMPACT_ATOMS: atom_id res chain seq x y z
N MET A 1 -17.97 7.67 15.46
CA MET A 1 -18.46 7.64 14.06
C MET A 1 -17.27 7.37 13.15
N PHE A 2 -17.09 6.13 12.68
CA PHE A 2 -15.99 5.82 11.75
C PHE A 2 -16.33 6.40 10.38
N ARG A 3 -15.70 7.52 10.01
CA ARG A 3 -15.79 8.01 8.63
C ARG A 3 -14.91 7.10 7.77
N SER A 4 -15.54 6.25 6.98
CA SER A 4 -14.82 5.48 5.97
C SER A 4 -14.48 6.42 4.83
N VAL A 5 -13.22 6.81 4.70
CA VAL A 5 -12.73 7.55 3.53
C VAL A 5 -12.42 6.52 2.45
N SER A 6 -13.13 6.62 1.33
CA SER A 6 -12.82 5.89 0.11
C SER A 6 -12.12 6.83 -0.85
N MET A 7 -10.96 6.41 -1.36
CA MET A 7 -10.22 7.11 -2.39
C MET A 7 -10.16 6.23 -3.62
N THR A 8 -10.35 6.86 -4.78
CA THR A 8 -10.22 6.21 -6.08
C THR A 8 -8.91 6.67 -6.72
N MET A 9 -8.16 5.73 -7.28
CA MET A 9 -6.81 5.96 -7.78
C MET A 9 -6.68 5.37 -9.18
N ASN A 10 -6.02 6.12 -10.06
CA ASN A 10 -5.57 5.65 -11.37
C ASN A 10 -4.06 5.45 -11.29
N ILE A 11 -3.60 4.21 -11.46
CA ILE A 11 -2.18 3.88 -11.39
C ILE A 11 -1.75 3.35 -12.75
N SER A 12 -0.74 3.99 -13.34
CA SER A 12 -0.11 3.57 -14.58
C SER A 12 1.37 3.39 -14.33
N ALA A 13 1.93 2.23 -14.70
CA ALA A 13 3.36 1.99 -14.56
C ALA A 13 3.86 1.05 -15.65
N ASN A 14 5.13 1.20 -15.99
CA ASN A 14 5.88 0.23 -16.78
C ASN A 14 7.04 -0.30 -15.94
N LEU A 15 6.84 -1.47 -15.37
CA LEU A 15 7.77 -2.17 -14.49
C LEU A 15 8.43 -3.37 -15.19
N GLN A 16 8.34 -3.47 -16.51
CA GLN A 16 8.92 -4.58 -17.27
C GLN A 16 10.43 -4.73 -17.08
N SER A 17 11.14 -3.64 -16.77
CA SER A 17 12.59 -3.65 -16.51
C SER A 17 12.95 -4.39 -15.22
N LEU A 18 12.01 -4.55 -14.27
CA LEU A 18 12.24 -5.29 -13.03
C LEU A 18 12.30 -6.81 -13.27
N PHE A 19 11.75 -7.27 -14.39
CA PHE A 19 11.79 -8.68 -14.77
C PHE A 19 13.10 -9.03 -15.48
N THR A 20 14.04 -9.55 -14.71
CA THR A 20 15.28 -10.18 -15.18
C THR A 20 15.05 -11.69 -15.40
N TRP A 21 16.08 -12.40 -15.86
CA TRP A 21 16.01 -13.86 -16.06
C TRP A 21 15.56 -14.63 -14.79
N ASN A 22 15.88 -14.13 -13.60
CA ASN A 22 15.54 -14.79 -12.33
C ASN A 22 14.29 -14.21 -11.63
N THR A 23 13.76 -13.06 -12.07
CA THR A 23 12.63 -12.42 -11.38
C THR A 23 11.33 -13.15 -11.71
N LYS A 24 10.73 -13.85 -10.74
CA LYS A 24 9.48 -14.59 -10.93
C LYS A 24 8.23 -13.75 -10.72
N GLN A 25 8.24 -12.84 -9.74
CA GLN A 25 7.12 -11.97 -9.42
C GLN A 25 7.61 -10.67 -8.83
N VAL A 26 6.81 -9.61 -8.98
CA VAL A 26 7.06 -8.31 -8.35
C VAL A 26 5.86 -7.97 -7.47
N PHE A 27 6.13 -7.70 -6.20
CA PHE A 27 5.14 -7.14 -5.28
C PHE A 27 5.18 -5.63 -5.36
N VAL A 28 4.02 -5.01 -5.57
CA VAL A 28 3.85 -3.56 -5.58
C VAL A 28 2.87 -3.18 -4.49
N PHE A 29 3.14 -2.05 -3.83
CA PHE A 29 2.20 -1.48 -2.88
C PHE A 29 2.27 0.04 -2.95
N LEU A 30 1.16 0.66 -2.59
CA LEU A 30 1.04 2.11 -2.45
C LEU A 30 0.87 2.41 -0.97
N ALA A 31 1.77 3.23 -0.43
CA ALA A 31 1.65 3.76 0.92
C ALA A 31 1.40 5.27 0.88
N ALA A 32 0.62 5.76 1.83
CA ALA A 32 0.54 7.17 2.15
C ALA A 32 1.33 7.45 3.43
N GLU A 33 2.14 8.50 3.39
CA GLU A 33 2.85 9.01 4.56
C GLU A 33 2.22 10.33 4.98
N TYR A 34 2.04 10.49 6.28
CA TYR A 34 1.47 11.71 6.87
C TYR A 34 2.02 11.98 8.26
N GLU A 35 2.11 13.25 8.59
CA GLU A 35 2.59 13.71 9.88
C GLU A 35 1.41 14.07 10.79
N THR A 36 1.54 13.84 12.09
CA THR A 36 0.62 14.36 13.11
C THR A 36 1.43 15.03 14.22
N PRO A 37 0.86 15.97 15.00
CA PRO A 37 1.57 16.62 16.09
C PRO A 37 2.17 15.66 17.13
N LYS A 38 1.60 14.45 17.27
CA LYS A 38 2.09 13.41 18.18
C LYS A 38 3.05 12.42 17.52
N LYS A 39 3.03 12.30 16.19
CA LYS A 39 3.83 11.33 15.43
C LYS A 39 4.31 11.97 14.13
N PRO A 40 5.61 12.33 14.03
CA PRO A 40 6.16 13.02 12.87
C PRO A 40 6.14 12.15 11.60
N LEU A 41 6.09 10.82 11.74
CA LEU A 41 5.97 9.92 10.59
C LEU A 41 4.91 8.85 10.88
N ASN A 42 3.87 8.81 10.06
CA ASN A 42 2.91 7.73 10.01
C ASN A 42 2.85 7.23 8.57
N GLN A 43 2.83 5.91 8.40
CA GLN A 43 2.73 5.28 7.10
C GLN A 43 1.55 4.32 7.10
N ILE A 44 0.75 4.36 6.04
CA ILE A 44 -0.39 3.46 5.84
C ILE A 44 -0.38 2.89 4.43
N SER A 45 -0.45 1.56 4.32
CA SER A 45 -0.66 0.89 3.04
C SER A 45 -2.09 1.13 2.56
N LEU A 46 -2.25 1.65 1.35
CA LEU A 46 -3.53 1.91 0.72
C LEU A 46 -3.97 0.76 -0.16
N TRP A 47 -3.01 0.18 -0.89
CA TRP A 47 -3.24 -0.84 -1.90
C TRP A 47 -1.99 -1.68 -2.10
N ASP A 48 -2.15 -2.94 -2.48
CA ASP A 48 -1.10 -3.86 -2.86
C ASP A 48 -1.53 -4.69 -4.07
N GLY A 49 -0.54 -5.16 -4.83
CA GLY A 49 -0.74 -6.02 -5.97
C GLY A 49 0.49 -6.90 -6.23
N ILE A 50 0.25 -8.02 -6.91
CA ILE A 50 1.29 -8.93 -7.35
C ILE A 50 1.30 -8.92 -8.87
N ILE A 51 2.46 -8.63 -9.46
CA ILE A 51 2.69 -8.73 -10.90
C ILE A 51 3.35 -10.08 -11.15
N PRO A 52 2.66 -11.04 -11.79
CA PRO A 52 3.12 -12.43 -11.88
C PRO A 52 4.13 -12.67 -13.00
N SER A 53 4.24 -11.77 -13.98
CA SER A 53 5.20 -11.90 -15.08
C SER A 53 5.45 -10.57 -15.78
N LYS A 54 6.48 -10.53 -16.65
CA LYS A 54 6.85 -9.36 -17.44
C LYS A 54 5.70 -8.85 -18.33
N ASP A 55 4.88 -9.74 -18.87
CA ASP A 55 3.77 -9.37 -19.76
C ASP A 55 2.67 -8.58 -19.03
N HIS A 56 2.57 -8.75 -17.71
CA HIS A 56 1.66 -7.99 -16.84
C HIS A 56 2.30 -6.72 -16.24
N ALA A 57 3.60 -6.49 -16.46
CA ALA A 57 4.34 -5.44 -15.76
C ALA A 57 4.17 -4.04 -16.37
N LYS A 58 3.53 -3.93 -17.55
CA LYS A 58 3.02 -2.65 -18.07
C LYS A 58 1.51 -2.66 -17.90
N PHE A 59 1.00 -1.84 -17.00
CA PHE A 59 -0.41 -1.87 -16.63
C PHE A 59 -0.95 -0.46 -16.36
N TRP A 60 -2.26 -0.36 -16.53
CA TRP A 60 -3.09 0.72 -16.04
C TRP A 60 -4.22 0.10 -15.22
N ILE A 61 -4.44 0.60 -14.00
CA ILE A 61 -5.51 0.13 -13.13
C ILE A 61 -6.28 1.30 -12.55
N HIS A 62 -7.60 1.11 -12.45
CA HIS A 62 -8.51 1.95 -11.69
C HIS A 62 -8.94 1.17 -10.45
N THR A 63 -8.52 1.62 -9.27
CA THR A 63 -8.79 0.90 -8.02
C THR A 63 -9.13 1.85 -6.90
N SER A 64 -9.95 1.39 -5.96
CA SER A 64 -10.10 2.05 -4.66
C SER A 64 -8.99 1.60 -3.70
N ASN A 65 -8.84 2.31 -2.58
CA ASN A 65 -8.01 1.83 -1.48
C ASN A 65 -8.58 0.51 -0.92
N LYS A 66 -7.71 -0.51 -0.81
CA LYS A 66 -8.04 -1.83 -0.26
C LYS A 66 -8.10 -1.79 1.27
N TYR A 67 -7.20 -1.03 1.88
CA TYR A 67 -7.14 -0.84 3.32
C TYR A 67 -7.74 0.51 3.73
N ARG A 68 -8.44 0.53 4.87
CA ARG A 68 -9.05 1.74 5.42
C ARG A 68 -7.99 2.62 6.07
N PHE A 69 -8.19 3.93 5.98
CA PHE A 69 -7.48 4.93 6.77
C PHE A 69 -7.77 4.77 8.27
N ILE A 70 -7.02 3.89 8.92
CA ILE A 70 -7.05 3.74 10.37
C ILE A 70 -5.71 4.27 10.86
N ASP A 71 -5.74 5.46 11.43
CA ASP A 71 -4.59 5.96 12.16
C ASP A 71 -4.30 4.98 13.30
N GLN A 72 -3.09 4.43 13.34
CA GLN A 72 -2.61 3.55 14.41
C GLN A 72 -2.39 4.40 15.68
N VAL A 73 -3.47 4.95 16.23
CA VAL A 73 -3.43 5.93 17.34
C VAL A 73 -4.18 5.45 18.59
N GLN A 74 -4.54 4.16 18.71
CA GLN A 74 -5.04 3.70 20.02
C GLN A 74 -4.73 2.30 20.51
N ASN A 75 -3.81 1.54 19.90
CA ASN A 75 -3.45 0.23 20.47
C ASN A 75 -1.95 -0.07 20.62
N SER A 76 -1.10 0.96 20.56
CA SER A 76 0.33 0.79 20.87
C SER A 76 0.58 0.34 22.32
N SER A 77 -0.40 0.43 23.22
CA SER A 77 -0.33 -0.13 24.57
C SER A 77 -0.72 -1.60 24.68
N ARG A 78 -1.20 -2.28 23.62
CA ARG A 78 -1.51 -3.74 23.67
C ARG A 78 -0.62 -4.62 22.80
N MET A 79 0.18 -4.07 21.89
CA MET A 79 1.12 -4.91 21.09
C MET A 79 2.40 -5.31 21.84
N GLN A 80 2.72 -4.68 22.98
CA GLN A 80 3.86 -5.14 23.81
C GLN A 80 3.51 -6.31 24.75
N LEU A 81 2.27 -6.81 24.76
CA LEU A 81 1.86 -7.91 25.66
C LEU A 81 1.61 -9.25 24.94
N LEU A 82 1.99 -9.39 23.66
CA LEU A 82 1.90 -10.67 22.94
C LEU A 82 3.16 -11.04 22.15
N ALA A 83 4.34 -10.64 22.65
CA ALA A 83 5.61 -11.30 22.33
C ALA A 83 6.09 -12.05 23.57
#